data_AF-A0A517ZG66-F1
#
_entry.id   AF-A0A517ZG66-F1
#
_cell.length_a   1.000
_cell.length_b   1.000
_cell.length_c   1.000
_cell.angle_alpha   90.00
_cell.angle_beta   90.00
_cell.angle_gamma   90.00
#
_symmetry.space_group_name_H-M   'P 1'
#
loop_
_entity.id
_entity.type
_entity.pdbx_description
1 polymer ?
#
loop_
_entity_poly.entity_id
_entity_poly.type
_entity_poly.pdbx_seq_one_letter_code
_entity_poly.pdbx_strand_id
1 'polypeptide(L)'
;MNTPSHLLMTAAAAKRWGTSNVPRLAVWLGAVAPDLPLYLLTFGGLWFFHKWQGWTLEASARHIFDTLYFSDPGWIACHNLLHSPTSLAMGLVVAKLAWRRWPRTARWCTWFLAACALHAAVDIVTHHDDGPLLFWPIDWSTRFASPVSYWDQRHFGREFFRMELLLDLLLFVYLIWPLRGRTDARREPV
;
A
#
# COMPACT_ATOMS: atom_id res chain seq x y z
N MET A 1 -3.82 -6.61 4.60
CA MET A 1 -3.51 -6.62 3.16
C MET A 1 -4.79 -6.78 2.36
N ASN A 2 -5.27 -5.69 1.76
CA ASN A 2 -6.22 -5.80 0.66
C ASN A 2 -5.67 -5.12 -0.59
N THR A 3 -4.55 -5.65 -1.09
CA THR A 3 -3.81 -5.12 -2.24
C THR A 3 -4.67 -4.81 -3.47
N PRO A 4 -5.66 -5.66 -3.86
CA PRO A 4 -6.56 -5.35 -4.96
C PRO A 4 -7.31 -4.02 -4.77
N SER A 5 -7.86 -3.78 -3.57
CA SER A 5 -8.58 -2.55 -3.24
C SER A 5 -7.65 -1.33 -3.31
N HIS A 6 -6.45 -1.42 -2.74
CA HIS A 6 -5.45 -0.34 -2.83
C HIS A 6 -5.04 -0.03 -4.28
N LEU A 7 -4.92 -1.05 -5.14
CA LEU A 7 -4.63 -0.88 -6.55
C LEU A 7 -5.77 -0.15 -7.28
N LEU A 8 -7.03 -0.49 -6.98
CA LEU A 8 -8.19 0.19 -7.56
C LEU A 8 -8.27 1.65 -7.11
N MET A 9 -8.07 1.92 -5.82
CA MET A 9 -8.08 3.27 -5.25
C MET A 9 -6.99 4.15 -5.87
N THR A 10 -5.75 3.66 -5.92
CA THR A 10 -4.61 4.40 -6.50
C THR A 10 -4.78 4.64 -8.01
N ALA A 11 -5.25 3.64 -8.76
CA ALA A 11 -5.53 3.78 -10.19
C ALA A 11 -6.65 4.78 -10.45
N ALA A 12 -7.73 4.77 -9.66
CA ALA A 12 -8.85 5.69 -9.80
C ALA A 12 -8.42 7.13 -9.51
N ALA A 13 -7.60 7.33 -8.47
CA ALA A 13 -7.03 8.62 -8.14
C ALA A 13 -6.14 9.14 -9.29
N ALA A 14 -5.25 8.30 -9.84
CA ALA A 14 -4.43 8.64 -10.99
C ALA A 14 -5.25 8.97 -12.25
N LYS A 15 -6.35 8.25 -12.52
CA LYS A 15 -7.27 8.54 -13.63
C LYS A 15 -7.91 9.92 -13.49
N ARG A 16 -8.31 10.30 -12.27
CA ARG A 16 -8.92 11.61 -11.97
C ARG A 16 -7.95 12.78 -12.21
N TRP A 17 -6.66 12.63 -11.88
CA TRP A 17 -5.65 13.70 -12.03
C TRP A 17 -5.18 13.97 -13.47
N GLY A 18 -5.61 13.18 -14.45
CA GLY A 18 -5.30 13.42 -15.87
C GLY A 18 -4.16 12.54 -16.37
N THR A 19 -4.48 11.70 -17.36
CA THR A 19 -3.71 10.52 -17.76
C THR A 19 -2.45 10.79 -18.57
N SER A 20 -2.18 12.02 -19.01
CA SER A 20 -1.05 12.33 -19.91
C SER A 20 0.28 12.54 -19.19
N ASN A 21 0.29 12.86 -17.88
CA ASN A 21 1.52 13.19 -17.15
C ASN A 21 1.85 12.28 -15.96
N VAL A 22 0.98 11.32 -15.62
CA VAL A 22 1.19 10.39 -14.50
C VAL A 22 1.96 9.15 -14.98
N PRO A 23 3.14 8.84 -14.42
CA PRO A 23 3.86 7.60 -14.73
C PRO A 23 3.11 6.41 -14.13
N ARG A 24 2.23 5.78 -14.92
CA ARG A 24 1.31 4.71 -14.45
C ARG A 24 2.01 3.56 -13.76
N LEU A 25 3.16 3.13 -14.29
CA LEU A 25 3.94 2.06 -13.67
C LEU A 25 4.40 2.41 -12.25
N ALA A 26 4.76 3.67 -12.00
CA ALA A 26 5.12 4.12 -10.64
C ALA A 26 3.93 3.99 -9.68
N VAL A 27 2.75 4.39 -10.13
CA VAL A 27 1.52 4.30 -9.33
C VAL A 27 1.16 2.85 -9.04
N TRP A 28 1.16 1.98 -10.06
CA TRP A 28 0.81 0.57 -9.88
C TRP A 28 1.81 -0.16 -8.98
N LEU A 29 3.11 0.06 -9.19
CA LEU A 29 4.11 -0.52 -8.31
C LEU A 29 4.00 0.02 -6.89
N GLY A 30 3.76 1.32 -6.71
CA GLY A 30 3.59 1.91 -5.38
C GLY A 30 2.32 1.45 -4.66
N ALA A 31 1.28 1.05 -5.40
CA ALA A 31 0.07 0.47 -4.82
C ALA A 31 0.26 -0.95 -4.28
N VAL A 32 1.24 -1.69 -4.81
CA VAL A 32 1.50 -3.10 -4.48
C VAL A 32 2.72 -3.26 -3.58
N ALA A 33 3.73 -2.42 -3.75
CA ALA A 33 5.04 -2.57 -3.10
C ALA A 33 5.00 -2.59 -1.56
N PRO A 34 4.16 -1.81 -0.86
CA PRO A 34 4.07 -1.88 0.60
C PRO A 34 3.72 -3.28 1.12
N ASP A 35 2.89 -4.01 0.37
CA ASP A 35 2.41 -5.34 0.72
C ASP A 35 3.41 -6.48 0.43
N LEU A 36 4.38 -6.27 -0.46
CA LEU A 36 5.32 -7.31 -0.88
C LEU A 36 6.10 -8.01 0.26
N PRO A 37 6.61 -7.30 1.29
CA PRO A 37 7.27 -7.92 2.43
C PRO A 37 6.37 -8.91 3.16
N LEU A 38 5.09 -8.57 3.37
CA LEU A 38 4.17 -9.45 4.08
C LEU A 38 3.74 -10.64 3.22
N TYR A 39 3.62 -10.48 1.90
CA TYR A 39 3.46 -11.62 0.99
C TYR A 39 4.66 -12.56 1.02
N LEU A 40 5.88 -12.02 1.01
CA LEU A 40 7.11 -12.82 1.07
C LEU A 40 7.21 -13.56 2.41
N LEU A 41 6.94 -12.86 3.52
CA LEU A 41 6.92 -13.45 4.85
C LEU A 41 5.86 -14.55 4.96
N THR A 42 4.65 -14.31 4.45
CA THR A 42 3.56 -15.27 4.50
C THR A 42 3.85 -16.50 3.65
N PHE A 43 4.04 -16.35 2.34
CA PHE A 43 4.20 -17.51 1.46
C PHE A 43 5.57 -18.16 1.58
N GLY A 44 6.63 -17.36 1.69
CA GLY A 44 7.99 -17.85 1.91
C GLY A 44 8.16 -18.48 3.28
N GLY A 45 7.63 -17.85 4.33
CA GLY A 45 7.63 -18.40 5.68
C GLY A 45 6.81 -19.68 5.79
N LEU A 46 5.60 -19.72 5.23
CA LEU A 46 4.79 -20.95 5.22
C LEU A 46 5.50 -22.07 4.46
N TRP A 47 6.09 -21.78 3.30
CA TRP A 47 6.89 -22.78 2.58
C TRP A 47 8.06 -23.28 3.44
N PHE A 48 8.82 -22.37 4.05
CA PHE A 48 9.98 -22.73 4.86
C PHE A 48 9.60 -23.52 6.12
N PHE A 49 8.70 -23.01 6.95
CA PHE A 49 8.36 -23.67 8.22
C PHE A 49 7.51 -24.93 8.01
N HIS A 50 6.49 -24.88 7.15
CA HIS A 50 5.60 -26.03 6.97
C HIS A 50 6.20 -27.09 6.04
N LYS A 51 6.73 -26.71 4.86
CA LYS A 51 7.22 -27.69 3.89
C LYS A 51 8.66 -28.12 4.14
N TRP A 52 9.54 -27.21 4.53
CA TRP A 52 10.95 -27.53 4.71
C TRP A 52 11.28 -27.99 6.14
N GLN A 53 10.79 -27.29 7.17
CA GLN A 53 11.02 -27.65 8.59
C GLN A 53 9.99 -28.65 9.15
N GLY A 54 8.94 -28.97 8.40
CA GLY A 54 7.94 -29.96 8.79
C GLY A 54 6.98 -29.52 9.91
N TRP A 55 6.88 -28.21 10.20
CA TRP A 55 5.94 -27.70 11.19
C TRP A 55 4.50 -27.86 10.71
N THR A 56 3.54 -27.85 11.63
CA THR A 56 2.12 -27.76 11.24
C THR A 56 1.84 -26.40 10.62
N LEU A 57 0.77 -26.31 9.80
CA LEU A 57 0.38 -25.05 9.19
C LEU A 57 0.02 -23.99 10.24
N GLU A 58 -0.64 -24.42 11.32
CA GLU A 58 -0.99 -23.55 12.46
C GLU A 58 0.25 -23.02 13.18
N ALA A 59 1.20 -23.89 13.53
CA ALA A 59 2.43 -23.47 14.20
C ALA A 59 3.25 -22.50 13.33
N SER A 60 3.30 -22.77 12.02
CA SER A 60 3.94 -21.90 11.03
C SER A 60 3.26 -20.53 10.98
N ALA A 61 1.92 -20.50 10.87
CA ALA A 61 1.15 -19.26 10.80
C ALA A 61 1.32 -18.42 12.07
N ARG A 62 1.20 -19.03 13.25
CA ARG A 62 1.41 -18.35 14.54
C ARG A 62 2.81 -17.77 14.66
N HIS A 63 3.84 -18.52 14.29
CA HIS A 63 5.21 -17.99 14.34
C HIS A 63 5.41 -16.81 13.38
N ILE A 64 4.84 -16.88 12.18
CA ILE A 64 4.91 -15.80 11.19
C ILE A 64 4.20 -14.54 11.69
N PHE A 65 2.92 -14.66 12.04
CA PHE A 65 2.05 -13.52 12.32
C PHE A 65 2.13 -13.02 13.76
N ASP A 66 2.38 -13.91 14.74
CA ASP A 66 2.44 -13.52 16.16
C ASP A 66 3.87 -13.20 16.61
N THR A 67 4.90 -13.66 15.88
CA THR A 67 6.30 -13.46 16.27
C THR A 67 7.09 -12.65 15.24
N LEU A 68 7.31 -13.19 14.03
CA LEU A 68 8.20 -12.57 13.05
C LEU A 68 7.69 -11.19 12.64
N TYR A 69 6.40 -11.07 12.35
CA TYR A 69 5.78 -9.80 11.93
C TYR A 69 5.94 -8.67 12.98
N PHE A 70 5.85 -9.01 14.26
CA PHE A 70 5.85 -8.02 15.35
C PHE A 70 7.21 -7.79 15.99
N SER A 71 8.12 -8.76 15.93
CA SER A 71 9.35 -8.75 16.73
C SER A 71 10.64 -8.83 15.91
N ASP A 72 10.60 -9.33 14.67
CA ASP A 72 11.82 -9.45 13.87
C ASP A 72 12.20 -8.10 13.24
N PRO A 73 13.37 -7.52 13.55
CA PRO A 73 13.75 -6.20 13.05
C PRO A 73 13.85 -6.14 11.52
N GLY A 74 14.22 -7.24 10.87
CA GLY A 74 14.33 -7.32 9.43
C GLY A 74 12.96 -7.23 8.76
N TRP A 75 12.00 -8.03 9.22
CA TRP A 75 10.63 -8.00 8.70
C TRP A 75 9.92 -6.69 9.00
N ILE A 76 10.10 -6.14 10.21
CA ILE A 76 9.58 -4.82 10.57
C ILE A 76 10.16 -3.75 9.63
N ALA A 77 11.47 -3.76 9.38
CA ALA A 77 12.10 -2.79 8.50
C ALA A 77 11.62 -2.93 7.05
N CYS A 78 11.57 -4.15 6.51
CA CYS A 78 11.11 -4.39 5.15
C CYS A 78 9.66 -3.93 4.95
N HIS A 79 8.77 -4.27 5.88
CA HIS A 79 7.37 -3.82 5.86
C HIS A 79 7.28 -2.30 5.92
N ASN A 80 7.90 -1.68 6.93
CA ASN A 80 7.71 -0.26 7.21
C ASN A 80 8.48 0.68 6.26
N LEU A 81 9.43 0.18 5.45
CA LEU A 81 10.15 0.99 4.47
C LEU A 81 9.20 1.73 3.52
N LEU A 82 8.14 1.05 3.06
CA LEU A 82 7.16 1.60 2.13
C LEU A 82 5.75 1.76 2.74
N HIS A 83 5.59 1.47 4.03
CA HIS A 83 4.33 1.64 4.77
C HIS A 83 4.37 2.75 5.82
N SER A 84 5.51 3.02 6.47
CA SER A 84 5.58 4.03 7.52
C SER A 84 5.38 5.43 6.94
N PRO A 85 4.45 6.24 7.46
CA PRO A 85 4.30 7.66 7.11
C PRO A 85 5.62 8.43 7.20
N THR A 86 6.42 8.16 8.23
CA THR A 86 7.70 8.83 8.45
C THR A 86 8.73 8.43 7.38
N SER A 87 8.85 7.13 7.08
CA SER A 87 9.73 6.64 6.01
C SER A 87 9.33 7.21 4.65
N LEU A 88 8.03 7.22 4.33
CA LEU A 88 7.50 7.75 3.08
C LEU A 88 7.72 9.27 2.97
N ALA A 89 7.53 10.02 4.06
CA ALA A 89 7.81 11.45 4.09
C ALA A 89 9.30 11.74 3.83
N MET A 90 10.20 10.97 4.45
CA MET A 90 11.66 11.06 4.19
C MET A 90 11.96 10.76 2.71
N GLY A 91 11.38 9.71 2.15
CA GLY A 91 11.53 9.36 0.73
C GLY A 91 11.06 10.48 -0.21
N LEU A 92 9.93 11.12 0.10
CA LEU A 92 9.40 12.25 -0.67
C LEU A 92 10.30 13.48 -0.61
N VAL A 93 10.91 13.75 0.56
CA VAL A 93 11.92 14.81 0.69
C VAL A 93 13.13 14.50 -0.20
N VAL A 94 13.65 13.27 -0.17
CA VAL A 94 14.76 12.86 -1.04
C VAL A 94 14.40 13.00 -2.52
N ALA A 95 13.21 12.56 -2.93
CA ALA A 95 12.74 12.70 -4.31
C ALA A 95 12.66 14.18 -4.73
N LYS A 96 12.19 15.07 -3.85
CA LYS A 96 12.14 16.52 -4.09
C LYS A 96 13.54 17.12 -4.25
N LEU A 97 14.50 16.73 -3.43
CA LEU A 97 15.89 17.20 -3.52
C LEU A 97 16.56 16.73 -4.82
N ALA A 98 16.28 15.50 -5.25
CA ALA A 98 16.80 14.93 -6.49
C ALA A 98 16.26 15.61 -7.76
N TRP A 99 15.19 16.41 -7.66
CA TRP A 99 14.50 16.99 -8.82
C TRP A 99 15.38 17.89 -9.70
N ARG A 100 16.32 18.61 -9.08
CA ARG A 100 17.27 19.48 -9.81
C ARG A 100 18.24 18.68 -10.68
N ARG A 101 18.65 17.50 -10.23
CA ARG A 101 19.68 16.70 -10.89
C ARG A 101 19.09 15.65 -11.81
N TRP A 102 18.01 14.99 -11.39
CA TRP A 102 17.37 13.85 -12.07
C TRP A 102 15.84 14.00 -12.11
N PRO A 103 15.30 14.98 -12.85
CA PRO A 103 13.87 15.32 -12.80
C PRO A 103 12.94 14.18 -13.22
N ARG A 104 13.36 13.32 -14.17
CA ARG A 104 12.56 12.17 -14.61
C ARG A 104 12.45 11.11 -13.51
N THR A 105 13.57 10.74 -12.89
CA THR A 105 13.62 9.77 -11.79
C THR A 105 12.90 10.30 -10.56
N ALA A 106 13.17 11.55 -10.18
CA ALA A 106 12.52 12.22 -9.05
C ALA A 106 10.99 12.25 -9.20
N ARG A 107 10.49 12.55 -10.40
CA ARG A 107 9.07 12.48 -10.73
C ARG A 107 8.52 11.07 -10.59
N TRP A 108 9.22 10.07 -11.12
CA TRP A 108 8.79 8.68 -11.00
C TRP A 108 8.71 8.26 -9.52
N CYS A 109 9.76 8.49 -8.74
CA CYS A 109 9.81 8.17 -7.30
C CYS A 109 8.72 8.89 -6.51
N THR A 110 8.43 10.14 -6.83
CA THR A 110 7.38 10.91 -6.14
C THR A 110 6.00 10.28 -6.35
N TRP A 111 5.66 9.87 -7.58
CA TRP A 111 4.39 9.20 -7.85
C TRP A 111 4.33 7.79 -7.24
N PHE A 112 5.45 7.06 -7.24
CA PHE A 112 5.56 5.78 -6.56
C PHE A 112 5.30 5.92 -5.05
N LEU A 113 6.02 6.83 -4.39
CA LEU A 113 5.89 7.07 -2.95
C LEU A 113 4.52 7.66 -2.57
N ALA A 114 3.92 8.49 -3.43
CA ALA A 114 2.56 8.99 -3.21
C ALA A 114 1.53 7.87 -3.29
N ALA A 115 1.72 6.87 -4.17
CA ALA A 115 0.86 5.69 -4.21
C ALA A 115 1.06 4.81 -2.97
N CYS A 116 2.30 4.60 -2.52
CA CYS A 116 2.58 3.94 -1.24
C CYS A 116 1.94 4.68 -0.06
N ALA A 117 1.96 6.02 -0.06
CA ALA A 117 1.36 6.83 1.00
C ALA A 117 -0.17 6.71 1.02
N LEU A 118 -0.82 6.64 -0.14
CA LEU A 118 -2.26 6.39 -0.19
C LEU A 118 -2.58 4.98 0.33
N HIS A 119 -1.81 3.97 -0.05
CA HIS A 119 -1.95 2.61 0.46
C HIS A 119 -1.81 2.59 2.00
N ALA A 120 -0.70 3.13 2.52
CA ALA A 120 -0.44 3.20 3.95
C ALA A 120 -1.51 3.97 4.72
N ALA A 121 -2.04 5.06 4.15
CA ALA A 121 -3.08 5.85 4.79
C ALA A 121 -4.38 5.04 4.97
N VAL A 122 -4.73 4.20 3.99
CA VAL A 122 -5.88 3.29 4.11
C VAL A 122 -5.60 2.26 5.19
N ASP A 123 -4.44 1.59 5.14
CA ASP A 123 -4.07 0.57 6.12
C ASP A 123 -4.04 1.09 7.55
N ILE A 124 -3.53 2.31 7.77
CA ILE A 124 -3.53 2.94 9.09
C ILE A 124 -4.94 3.03 9.66
N VAL A 125 -5.94 3.36 8.84
CA VAL A 125 -7.33 3.52 9.31
C VAL A 125 -8.16 2.22 9.22
N THR A 126 -7.58 1.12 8.77
CA THR A 126 -8.26 -0.18 8.63
C THR A 126 -7.55 -1.31 9.35
N HIS A 127 -6.56 -1.01 10.17
CA HIS A 127 -5.87 -1.97 11.03
C HIS A 127 -5.85 -1.48 12.48
N HIS A 128 -6.30 -2.33 13.41
CA HIS A 128 -6.35 -1.99 14.83
C HIS A 128 -5.00 -2.24 15.51
N ASP A 129 -4.51 -3.49 15.49
CA ASP A 129 -3.29 -3.89 16.21
C ASP A 129 -2.10 -4.13 15.27
N ASP A 130 -2.38 -4.43 14.00
CA ASP A 130 -1.44 -4.90 13.00
C ASP A 130 -1.16 -3.86 11.89
N GLY A 131 -1.54 -2.60 12.11
CA GLY A 131 -1.31 -1.50 11.17
C GLY A 131 0.14 -1.03 11.18
N PRO A 132 0.64 -0.35 10.14
CA PRO A 132 2.06 0.00 10.05
C PRO A 132 2.52 0.92 11.18
N LEU A 133 3.83 0.88 11.45
CA LEU A 133 4.45 1.77 12.44
C LEU A 133 4.46 3.21 11.91
N LEU A 134 3.93 4.14 12.70
CA LEU A 134 3.76 5.53 12.27
C LEU A 134 5.11 6.26 12.10
N PHE A 135 6.04 5.96 13.01
CA PHE A 135 7.27 6.72 13.20
C PHE A 135 8.54 5.95 12.87
N TRP A 136 8.43 4.75 12.30
CA TRP A 136 9.60 3.99 11.87
C TRP A 136 10.36 4.78 10.78
N PRO A 137 11.71 4.88 10.82
CA PRO A 137 12.65 4.13 11.69
C PRO A 137 13.04 4.81 13.00
N ILE A 138 12.42 5.94 13.35
CA ILE A 138 12.73 6.73 14.57
C ILE A 138 12.15 6.05 15.80
N ASP A 139 10.93 5.53 15.69
CA ASP A 139 10.30 4.69 16.71
C ASP A 139 9.76 3.40 16.08
N TRP A 140 9.96 2.30 16.82
CA TRP A 140 9.74 0.93 16.37
C TRP A 140 8.47 0.30 16.96
N SER A 141 7.66 1.08 17.69
CA SER A 141 6.56 0.55 18.48
C SER A 141 5.20 1.21 18.20
N THR A 142 5.16 2.49 17.84
CA THR A 142 3.89 3.21 17.73
C THR A 142 3.10 2.80 16.50
N ARG A 143 1.90 2.25 16.74
CA ARG A 143 0.85 1.98 15.74
C ARG A 143 -0.37 2.83 16.06
N PHE A 144 -1.20 3.09 15.06
CA PHE A 144 -2.51 3.70 15.28
C PHE A 144 -3.54 2.61 15.55
N ALA A 145 -4.19 2.65 16.72
CA ALA A 145 -5.26 1.74 17.06
C ALA A 145 -6.56 2.16 16.36
N SER A 146 -6.73 1.79 15.08
CA SER A 146 -7.91 2.19 14.33
C SER A 146 -9.19 1.60 14.91
N PRO A 147 -10.29 2.36 15.04
CA PRO A 147 -11.58 1.80 15.46
C PRO A 147 -12.16 0.78 14.45
N VAL A 148 -11.60 0.73 13.23
CA VAL A 148 -11.99 -0.19 12.16
C VAL A 148 -10.80 -1.09 11.83
N SER A 149 -11.04 -2.39 11.77
CA SER A 149 -10.06 -3.41 11.39
C SER A 149 -10.56 -4.23 10.20
N TYR A 150 -9.69 -4.63 9.28
CA TYR A 150 -10.02 -5.56 8.21
C TYR A 150 -10.46 -6.94 8.73
N TRP A 151 -9.85 -7.38 9.83
CA TRP A 151 -9.89 -8.78 10.25
C TRP A 151 -10.67 -8.97 11.54
N ASP A 152 -10.68 -7.96 12.42
CA ASP A 152 -11.35 -8.06 13.71
C ASP A 152 -12.83 -7.66 13.60
N GLN A 153 -13.70 -8.65 13.84
CA GLN A 153 -15.16 -8.46 13.86
C GLN A 153 -15.61 -7.54 15.01
N ARG A 154 -14.83 -7.41 16.09
CA ARG A 154 -15.11 -6.47 17.18
C ARG A 154 -14.85 -5.02 16.76
N HIS A 155 -14.11 -4.82 15.68
CA HIS A 155 -13.75 -3.53 15.09
C HIS A 155 -14.32 -3.41 13.67
N PHE A 156 -15.60 -3.74 13.49
CA PHE A 156 -16.35 -3.57 12.23
C PHE A 156 -15.81 -4.31 11.00
N GLY A 157 -14.92 -5.31 11.14
CA GLY A 157 -14.26 -5.90 9.97
C GLY A 157 -15.18 -6.56 8.96
N ARG A 158 -16.28 -7.16 9.41
CA ARG A 158 -17.28 -7.74 8.49
C ARG A 158 -18.03 -6.66 7.71
N GLU A 159 -18.41 -5.59 8.39
CA GLU A 159 -19.14 -4.46 7.81
C GLU A 159 -18.23 -3.69 6.84
N PHE A 160 -16.96 -3.47 7.22
CA PHE A 160 -15.96 -2.83 6.38
C PHE A 160 -15.68 -3.66 5.12
N PHE A 161 -15.48 -4.97 5.24
CA PHE A 161 -15.27 -5.86 4.10
C PHE A 161 -16.39 -5.74 3.05
N ARG A 162 -17.66 -5.69 3.48
CA ARG A 162 -18.80 -5.52 2.57
C ARG A 162 -18.79 -4.14 1.88
N MET A 163 -18.49 -3.09 2.65
CA MET A 163 -18.38 -1.73 2.12
C MET A 163 -17.25 -1.63 1.09
N GLU A 164 -16.10 -2.21 1.39
CA GLU A 164 -14.94 -2.21 0.52
C GLU A 164 -15.19 -3.00 -0.77
N LEU A 165 -15.85 -4.16 -0.70
CA LEU A 165 -16.23 -4.91 -1.89
C LEU A 165 -17.13 -4.08 -2.82
N LEU A 166 -18.07 -3.32 -2.25
CA LEU A 166 -18.90 -2.39 -3.02
C LEU A 166 -18.07 -1.25 -3.61
N LEU A 167 -17.17 -0.66 -2.83
CA LEU A 167 -16.26 0.38 -3.30
C LEU A 167 -15.40 -0.12 -4.46
N ASP A 168 -14.82 -1.31 -4.36
CA ASP A 168 -14.00 -1.93 -5.40
C ASP A 168 -14.78 -2.15 -6.69
N LEU A 169 -16.03 -2.62 -6.59
CA LEU A 169 -16.91 -2.77 -7.75
C LEU A 169 -17.16 -1.41 -8.42
N LEU A 170 -17.45 -0.36 -7.63
CA LEU A 170 -17.66 0.99 -8.15
C LEU A 170 -16.40 1.58 -8.78
N LEU A 171 -15.23 1.39 -8.16
CA LEU A 171 -13.94 1.83 -8.68
C LEU A 171 -13.57 1.08 -9.96
N PHE A 172 -13.82 -0.22 -10.02
CA PHE A 172 -13.62 -1.02 -11.22
C PHE A 172 -14.48 -0.49 -12.38
N VAL A 173 -15.78 -0.29 -12.14
CA VAL A 173 -16.70 0.33 -13.12
C VAL A 173 -16.20 1.72 -13.53
N TYR A 174 -15.82 2.57 -12.58
CA TYR A 174 -15.26 3.89 -12.86
C TYR A 174 -14.01 3.82 -13.74
N LEU A 175 -13.11 2.86 -13.51
CA LEU A 175 -11.86 2.70 -14.24
C LEU A 175 -12.09 2.24 -15.67
N ILE A 176 -13.02 1.30 -15.91
CA ILE A 176 -13.35 0.82 -17.26
C ILE A 176 -14.27 1.78 -18.02
N TRP A 177 -15.08 2.59 -17.32
CA TRP A 177 -16.00 3.52 -17.97
C TRP A 177 -15.22 4.61 -18.70
N PRO A 178 -15.44 4.80 -20.02
CA PRO A 178 -14.79 5.88 -20.75
C PRO A 178 -15.27 7.21 -20.20
N LEU A 179 -14.33 8.10 -19.86
CA LEU A 179 -14.67 9.50 -19.55
C LEU A 179 -15.19 10.15 -20.84
N ARG A 180 -16.49 10.02 -21.13
CA ARG A 180 -17.16 10.86 -22.14
C ARG A 180 -17.03 12.31 -21.64
N GLY A 181 -16.22 13.12 -22.33
CA GLY A 181 -16.08 14.55 -22.02
C GLY A 181 -14.66 15.12 -21.89
N ARG A 182 -13.61 14.46 -22.40
CA ARG A 182 -12.31 15.13 -22.67
C ARG A 182 -11.85 14.93 -24.11
N THR A 183 -12.77 15.16 -25.04
CA THR A 183 -12.42 15.54 -26.42
C THR A 183 -12.37 17.07 -26.49
N ASP A 184 -11.27 17.57 -27.06
CA ASP A 184 -11.08 18.90 -27.65
C ASP A 184 -11.00 20.15 -26.75
N ALA A 185 -9.77 20.49 -26.33
CA ALA A 185 -9.38 21.88 -26.08
C ALA A 185 -7.87 22.16 -26.29
N ARG A 186 -7.17 21.41 -27.15
CA ARG A 186 -5.79 21.72 -27.57
C ARG A 186 -5.53 21.33 -29.03
N ARG A 187 -6.38 21.82 -29.92
CA ARG A 187 -6.02 22.07 -31.32
C ARG A 187 -6.48 23.49 -31.62
N GLU A 188 -5.70 24.48 -31.19
CA GLU A 188 -5.77 25.77 -31.86
C GLU A 188 -4.86 25.70 -33.09
N PRO A 189 -5.35 26.09 -34.27
CA PRO A 189 -4.52 26.25 -35.45
C PRO A 189 -3.93 27.67 -35.45
N VAL A 190 -2.62 27.80 -35.32
CA VAL A 190 -1.80 28.80 -36.02
C VAL A 190 -0.45 28.18 -36.31
#